data_AF-A0A442BQP7-F1
#
_entry.id   AF-A0A442BQP7-F1
#
_cell.length_a   1.000
_cell.length_b   1.000
_cell.length_c   1.000
_cell.angle_alpha   90.00
_cell.angle_beta   90.00
_cell.angle_gamma   90.00
#
_symmetry.space_group_name_H-M   'P 1'
#
loop_
_entity.id
_entity.type
_entity.pdbx_description
1 polymer ?
#
loop_
_entity_poly.entity_id
_entity_poly.type
_entity_poly.pdbx_seq_one_letter_code
_entity_poly.pdbx_strand_id
1 'polypeptide(L)'
;MADFIAVLKKTIDNLSENTPEMRSKVYDKARATIAKKLADRVPPLAPSVVDQQKRTLEDAISSVERSYAKSVPAADPLAELEHIFSSIDRNRNQPTHSRQPAPPTIVPAPPKSDPFKSAPPKPTPTPARAE
;
A
#
# COMPACT_ATOMS: atom_id res chain seq x y z
N MET A 1 6.31 4.80 -39.66
CA MET A 1 6.00 4.94 -38.22
C MET A 1 7.32 5.07 -37.50
N ALA A 2 7.51 6.12 -36.70
CA ALA A 2 8.73 6.27 -35.92
C ALA A 2 8.87 5.10 -34.94
N ASP A 3 10.07 4.55 -34.83
CA ASP A 3 10.43 3.39 -34.00
C ASP A 3 10.39 3.69 -32.48
N PHE A 4 9.44 4.51 -32.01
CA PHE A 4 9.29 4.86 -30.60
C PHE A 4 9.01 3.62 -29.75
N ILE A 5 8.18 2.70 -30.23
CA ILE A 5 7.89 1.44 -29.55
C ILE A 5 9.17 0.63 -29.35
N ALA A 6 9.99 0.49 -30.41
CA ALA A 6 11.24 -0.27 -30.34
C ALA A 6 12.26 0.37 -29.38
N VAL A 7 12.39 1.71 -29.43
CA VAL A 7 13.28 2.45 -28.52
C VAL A 7 12.81 2.36 -27.07
N LEU A 8 11.50 2.50 -26.82
CA LEU A 8 10.92 2.37 -25.48
C LEU A 8 11.13 0.96 -24.93
N LYS A 9 10.76 -0.09 -25.69
CA LYS A 9 10.98 -1.49 -25.29
C LYS A 9 12.45 -1.75 -25.02
N LYS A 10 13.34 -1.34 -25.92
CA LYS A 10 14.80 -1.48 -25.72
C LYS A 10 15.28 -0.80 -24.44
N THR A 11 14.77 0.39 -24.12
CA THR A 11 15.18 1.12 -22.91
C THR A 11 14.67 0.41 -21.65
N ILE A 12 13.45 -0.12 -21.71
CA ILE A 12 12.84 -0.89 -20.64
C ILE A 12 13.54 -2.24 -20.43
N ASP A 13 13.88 -2.94 -21.50
CA ASP A 13 14.57 -4.23 -21.46
C ASP A 13 16.03 -4.09 -20.97
N ASN A 14 16.62 -2.88 -21.03
CA ASN A 14 17.92 -2.58 -20.42
C ASN A 14 17.83 -2.26 -18.91
N LEU A 15 16.64 -2.05 -18.35
CA LEU A 15 16.48 -1.92 -16.90
C LEU A 15 16.62 -3.30 -16.27
N SER A 16 17.48 -3.42 -15.26
CA SER A 16 17.67 -4.66 -14.50
C SER A 16 16.36 -5.17 -13.88
N GLU A 17 15.46 -4.25 -13.54
CA GLU A 17 14.13 -4.55 -12.99
C GLU A 17 13.05 -3.86 -13.82
N ASN A 18 12.23 -4.66 -14.50
CA ASN A 18 11.11 -4.18 -15.30
C ASN A 18 9.84 -4.01 -14.43
N THR A 19 9.93 -3.12 -13.45
CA THR A 19 8.77 -2.74 -12.62
C THR A 19 7.96 -1.63 -13.31
N PRO A 20 6.64 -1.54 -13.06
CA PRO A 20 5.80 -0.45 -13.60
C PRO A 20 6.32 0.94 -13.19
N GLU A 21 6.90 1.07 -12.00
CA GLU A 21 7.50 2.34 -11.53
C GLU A 21 8.73 2.75 -12.35
N MET A 22 9.64 1.81 -12.68
CA MET A 22 10.79 2.13 -13.51
C MET A 22 10.39 2.41 -14.95
N ARG A 23 9.38 1.71 -15.48
CA ARG A 23 8.79 2.02 -16.79
C ARG A 23 8.21 3.44 -16.84
N SER A 24 7.48 3.87 -15.80
CA SER A 24 6.97 5.25 -15.71
C SER A 24 8.06 6.30 -15.86
N LYS A 25 9.19 6.12 -15.16
CA LYS A 25 10.34 7.04 -15.26
C LYS A 25 10.93 7.11 -16.67
N VAL A 26 10.91 6.00 -17.43
CA VAL A 26 11.35 5.99 -18.84
C VAL A 26 10.39 6.79 -19.70
N TYR A 27 9.08 6.67 -19.50
CA TYR A 27 8.08 7.42 -20.27
C TYR A 27 8.19 8.93 -20.03
N ASP A 28 8.38 9.35 -18.78
CA ASP A 28 8.56 10.77 -18.47
C ASP A 28 9.82 11.35 -19.12
N LYS A 29 10.92 10.58 -19.10
CA LYS A 29 12.13 10.96 -19.83
C LYS A 29 11.91 11.03 -21.34
N ALA A 30 11.14 10.12 -21.92
CA ALA A 30 10.82 10.15 -23.34
C ALA A 30 10.02 11.40 -23.71
N ARG A 31 9.01 11.77 -22.90
CA ARG A 31 8.24 13.02 -23.06
C ARG A 31 9.12 14.25 -23.01
N ALA A 32 9.99 14.35 -22.00
CA ALA A 32 10.92 15.46 -21.86
C ALA A 32 11.90 15.56 -23.05
N THR A 33 12.40 14.41 -23.52
CA THR A 33 13.31 14.34 -24.66
C THR A 33 12.63 14.79 -25.94
N ILE A 34 11.39 14.35 -26.20
CA ILE A 34 10.62 14.78 -27.37
C ILE A 34 10.29 16.26 -27.29
N ALA A 35 9.85 16.76 -26.13
CA ALA A 35 9.60 18.19 -25.94
C ALA A 35 10.86 19.03 -26.25
N LYS A 36 12.02 18.60 -25.74
CA LYS A 36 13.30 19.25 -26.03
C LYS A 36 13.67 19.18 -27.52
N LYS A 37 13.52 18.01 -28.16
CA LYS A 37 13.79 17.84 -29.59
C LYS A 37 12.88 18.67 -30.49
N LEU A 38 11.64 18.90 -30.07
CA LEU A 38 10.69 19.76 -30.78
C LEU A 38 11.05 21.24 -30.58
N ALA A 39 11.53 21.63 -29.40
CA ALA A 39 11.97 23.00 -29.10
C ALA A 39 13.32 23.36 -29.78
N ASP A 40 14.27 22.43 -29.82
CA ASP A 40 15.61 22.63 -30.42
C ASP A 40 15.58 22.61 -31.96
N ARG A 41 14.44 22.33 -32.59
CA ARG A 41 14.34 22.21 -34.06
C ARG A 41 14.27 23.58 -34.73
N VAL A 42 15.14 23.80 -35.71
CA VAL A 42 15.15 24.96 -36.60
C VAL A 42 15.15 24.47 -38.05
N PRO A 43 14.17 24.86 -38.90
CA PRO A 43 13.03 25.74 -38.62
C PRO A 43 11.94 25.10 -37.73
N PRO A 44 11.11 25.92 -37.06
CA PRO A 44 10.04 25.43 -36.19
C PRO A 44 9.08 24.52 -36.95
N LEU A 45 8.76 23.37 -36.37
CA LEU A 45 7.72 22.49 -36.89
C LEU A 45 6.34 23.15 -36.74
N ALA A 46 5.45 22.87 -37.69
CA ALA A 46 4.06 23.29 -37.59
C ALA A 46 3.41 22.74 -36.29
N PRO A 47 2.57 23.52 -35.59
CA PRO A 47 1.99 23.12 -34.32
C PRO A 47 1.19 21.81 -34.43
N SER A 48 0.48 21.58 -35.54
CA SER A 48 -0.24 20.33 -35.80
C SER A 48 0.67 19.10 -35.84
N VAL A 49 1.91 19.25 -36.34
CA VAL A 49 2.88 18.16 -36.40
C VAL A 49 3.49 17.89 -35.02
N VAL A 50 3.74 18.94 -34.24
CA VAL A 50 4.19 18.84 -32.83
C VAL A 50 3.16 18.04 -32.02
N ASP A 51 1.88 18.38 -32.15
CA ASP A 51 0.81 17.68 -31.43
C ASP A 51 0.65 16.24 -31.92
N GLN A 52 0.75 16.00 -33.23
CA GLN A 52 0.74 14.64 -33.78
C GLN A 52 1.91 13.80 -33.24
N GLN A 53 3.10 14.39 -33.12
CA GLN A 53 4.28 13.70 -32.59
C GLN A 53 4.11 13.34 -31.12
N LYS A 54 3.54 14.24 -30.31
CA LYS A 54 3.18 13.97 -28.91
C LYS A 54 2.15 12.86 -28.80
N ARG A 55 1.07 12.91 -29.59
CA ARG A 55 0.05 11.84 -29.63
C ARG A 55 0.65 10.50 -30.02
N THR A 56 1.49 10.48 -31.04
CA THR A 56 2.18 9.25 -31.49
C THR A 56 3.07 8.65 -30.40
N LEU A 57 3.71 9.49 -29.56
CA LEU A 57 4.47 9.02 -28.39
C LEU A 57 3.55 8.38 -27.34
N GLU A 58 2.43 9.02 -27.00
CA GLU A 58 1.48 8.48 -26.01
C GLU A 58 0.81 7.18 -26.48
N ASP A 59 0.50 7.07 -27.77
CA ASP A 59 -0.01 5.84 -28.38
C ASP A 59 1.03 4.72 -28.31
N ALA A 60 2.31 5.04 -28.56
CA ALA A 60 3.40 4.09 -28.42
C ALA A 60 3.58 3.62 -26.98
N ILE A 61 3.53 4.53 -25.99
CA ILE A 61 3.57 4.19 -24.56
C ILE A 61 2.42 3.23 -24.22
N SER A 62 1.19 3.54 -24.65
CA SER A 62 0.01 2.71 -24.40
C SER A 62 0.14 1.31 -25.01
N SER A 63 0.70 1.21 -26.22
CA SER A 63 0.96 -0.08 -26.89
C SER A 63 2.03 -0.90 -26.17
N VAL A 64 3.09 -0.24 -25.67
CA VAL A 64 4.18 -0.88 -24.93
C VAL A 64 3.67 -1.40 -23.58
N GLU A 65 2.94 -0.57 -22.83
CA GLU A 65 2.31 -0.95 -21.57
C GLU A 65 1.36 -2.13 -21.73
N ARG A 66 0.51 -2.12 -22.77
CA ARG A 66 -0.37 -3.27 -23.05
C ARG A 66 0.41 -4.55 -23.36
N SER A 67 1.57 -4.43 -23.99
CA SER A 67 2.44 -5.59 -24.27
C SER A 67 3.04 -6.15 -22.99
N TYR A 68 3.57 -5.30 -22.11
CA TYR A 68 4.15 -5.75 -20.83
C TYR A 68 3.08 -6.21 -19.83
N ALA A 69 1.91 -5.57 -19.79
CA ALA A 69 0.78 -6.01 -18.97
C ALA A 69 0.26 -7.40 -19.34
N LYS A 70 0.42 -7.81 -20.61
CA LYS A 70 0.08 -9.18 -21.06
C LYS A 70 1.17 -10.21 -20.75
N SER A 71 2.41 -9.77 -20.59
CA SER A 71 3.57 -10.63 -20.31
C SER A 71 3.85 -10.83 -18.83
N VAL A 72 3.49 -9.87 -17.97
CA VAL A 72 3.48 -10.11 -16.53
C VAL A 72 2.34 -11.08 -16.26
N PRO A 73 2.60 -12.32 -15.79
CA PRO A 73 1.54 -13.17 -15.30
C PRO A 73 0.91 -12.39 -14.16
N ALA A 74 -0.31 -11.89 -14.37
CA ALA A 74 -1.10 -11.39 -13.28
C ALA A 74 -1.16 -12.54 -12.27
N ALA A 75 -0.55 -12.37 -11.10
CA ALA A 75 -1.10 -13.02 -9.92
C ALA A 75 -2.56 -12.60 -9.96
N ASP A 76 -3.43 -13.54 -10.35
CA ASP A 76 -4.74 -13.23 -10.88
C ASP A 76 -5.46 -12.34 -9.85
N PRO A 77 -5.73 -11.05 -10.15
CA PRO A 77 -6.35 -10.17 -9.17
C PRO A 77 -7.71 -10.72 -8.73
N LEU A 78 -8.33 -11.58 -9.54
CA LEU A 78 -9.53 -12.32 -9.18
C LEU A 78 -9.24 -13.44 -8.17
N ALA A 79 -8.10 -14.13 -8.28
CA ALA A 79 -7.68 -15.16 -7.33
C ALA A 79 -7.34 -14.57 -5.95
N GLU A 80 -6.79 -13.35 -5.88
CA GLU A 80 -6.62 -12.65 -4.60
C GLU A 80 -7.97 -12.35 -3.94
N LEU A 81 -8.95 -11.89 -4.73
CA LEU A 81 -10.30 -11.66 -4.23
C LEU A 81 -10.99 -12.96 -3.79
N GLU A 82 -10.89 -14.03 -4.58
CA GLU A 82 -11.43 -15.35 -4.25
C GLU A 82 -10.80 -15.92 -2.97
N HIS A 83 -9.50 -15.70 -2.76
CA HIS A 83 -8.81 -16.07 -1.53
C HIS A 83 -9.31 -15.27 -0.31
N ILE A 84 -9.57 -13.97 -0.47
CA ILE A 84 -10.15 -13.11 0.57
C ILE A 84 -11.58 -13.57 0.91
N PHE A 85 -12.43 -13.82 -0.10
CA PHE A 85 -13.79 -14.32 0.10
C PHE A 85 -13.80 -15.69 0.79
N SER A 86 -12.93 -16.61 0.36
CA SER A 86 -12.78 -17.93 0.97
C SER A 86 -12.29 -17.86 2.42
N SER A 87 -11.42 -16.91 2.75
CA SER A 87 -10.94 -16.70 4.11
C SER A 87 -12.02 -16.15 5.04
N ILE A 88 -12.88 -15.25 4.54
CA ILE A 88 -14.02 -14.70 5.30
C ILE A 88 -15.08 -15.77 5.54
N ASP A 89 -15.43 -16.57 4.54
CA ASP A 89 -16.42 -17.66 4.67
C ASP A 89 -15.96 -18.71 5.68
N ARG A 90 -14.70 -19.14 5.61
CA ARG A 90 -14.10 -20.05 6.61
C ARG A 90 -14.08 -19.46 8.03
N ASN A 91 -13.85 -18.16 8.18
CA ASN A 91 -13.86 -17.50 9.49
C ASN A 91 -15.28 -17.47 10.09
N ARG A 92 -16.30 -17.29 9.26
CA ARG A 92 -17.71 -17.22 9.67
C ARG A 92 -18.23 -18.52 10.31
N ASN A 93 -17.64 -19.66 9.94
CA ASN A 93 -17.93 -20.97 10.50
C ASN A 93 -16.97 -21.39 11.63
N GLN A 94 -16.03 -20.52 12.03
CA GLN A 94 -15.26 -20.77 13.25
C GLN A 94 -16.11 -20.36 14.47
N PRO A 95 -16.22 -21.23 15.49
CA PRO A 95 -16.74 -20.80 16.78
C PRO A 95 -15.73 -19.80 17.35
N THR A 96 -16.06 -18.51 17.24
CA THR A 96 -15.44 -17.46 18.06
C THR A 96 -15.38 -17.99 19.47
N HIS A 97 -14.19 -18.08 20.05
CA HIS A 97 -13.99 -18.55 21.41
C HIS A 97 -15.11 -18.00 22.28
N SER A 98 -15.91 -18.91 22.83
CA SER A 98 -16.78 -18.61 23.94
C SER A 98 -15.90 -17.96 25.00
N ARG A 99 -15.96 -16.62 25.10
CA ARG A 99 -15.61 -15.95 26.34
C ARG A 99 -16.70 -16.37 27.31
N GLN A 100 -16.52 -17.52 27.93
CA GLN A 100 -17.42 -18.00 28.97
C GLN A 100 -17.46 -16.91 30.06
N PRO A 101 -18.61 -16.27 30.31
CA PRO A 101 -18.76 -15.43 31.48
C PRO A 101 -18.77 -16.39 32.67
N ALA A 102 -17.81 -16.26 33.58
CA ALA A 102 -17.92 -16.90 34.88
C ALA A 102 -19.20 -16.38 35.58
N PRO A 103 -20.07 -17.25 36.10
CA PRO A 103 -21.26 -16.79 36.82
C PRO A 103 -20.85 -16.17 38.17
N PRO A 104 -21.48 -15.07 38.62
CA PRO A 104 -21.28 -14.55 39.96
C PRO A 104 -22.07 -15.42 40.94
N THR A 105 -21.41 -16.39 41.57
CA THR A 105 -22.01 -17.10 42.72
C THR A 105 -21.96 -16.19 43.93
N ILE A 106 -23.06 -15.48 44.16
CA ILE A 106 -23.42 -14.88 45.44
C ILE A 106 -23.73 -16.04 46.39
N VAL A 107 -22.86 -16.29 47.37
CA VAL A 107 -23.17 -17.11 48.54
C VAL A 107 -23.35 -16.19 49.75
N PRO A 108 -24.52 -16.19 50.43
CA PRO A 108 -24.74 -15.43 51.65
C PRO A 108 -24.05 -16.10 52.86
N ALA A 109 -23.42 -15.29 53.72
CA ALA A 109 -22.80 -15.70 54.99
C ALA A 109 -23.84 -16.14 56.05
N PRO A 110 -23.51 -16.88 57.14
CA PRO A 110 -22.84 -16.31 58.34
C PRO A 110 -22.02 -17.36 59.18
N PRO A 111 -21.72 -17.19 60.50
CA PRO A 111 -20.61 -16.43 61.08
C PRO A 111 -19.74 -17.24 62.10
N LYS A 112 -18.80 -16.55 62.77
CA LYS A 112 -18.01 -16.86 64.00
C LYS A 112 -16.55 -17.22 63.70
N SER A 113 -15.54 -16.62 64.33
CA SER A 113 -15.51 -15.75 65.52
C SER A 113 -14.15 -15.07 65.57
N ASP A 114 -14.14 -13.76 65.82
CA ASP A 114 -12.97 -12.99 66.23
C ASP A 114 -12.31 -13.63 67.48
N PRO A 115 -11.00 -13.43 67.64
CA PRO A 115 -10.65 -12.47 68.67
C PRO A 115 -9.49 -11.57 68.27
N PHE A 116 -9.73 -10.27 68.41
CA PHE A 116 -8.77 -9.31 68.95
C PHE A 116 -7.33 -9.36 68.40
N LYS A 117 -7.03 -8.41 67.51
CA LYS A 117 -6.07 -7.36 67.89
C LYS A 117 -6.31 -6.04 67.15
N SER A 118 -6.89 -5.12 67.91
CA SER A 118 -6.67 -3.66 67.92
C SER A 118 -5.19 -3.33 67.59
N ALA A 119 -4.78 -2.25 66.93
CA ALA A 119 -5.31 -0.89 66.75
C ALA A 119 -4.36 -0.17 65.74
N PRO A 120 -4.30 1.18 65.68
CA PRO A 120 -5.14 2.11 64.93
C PRO A 120 -4.34 2.87 63.83
N PRO A 121 -4.98 3.68 62.96
CA PRO A 121 -4.30 4.45 61.92
C PRO A 121 -3.55 5.64 62.54
N LYS A 122 -2.42 6.02 61.94
CA LYS A 122 -1.83 7.35 62.14
C LYS A 122 -1.57 8.03 60.79
N PRO A 123 -2.22 9.17 60.52
CA PRO A 123 -1.72 10.16 59.57
C PRO A 123 -0.64 11.00 60.27
N THR A 124 0.34 11.55 59.54
CA THR A 124 0.84 12.93 59.73
C THR A 124 1.89 13.35 58.69
N PRO A 125 2.08 14.68 58.48
CA PRO A 125 2.81 15.31 57.38
C PRO A 125 4.22 15.86 57.73
N THR A 126 5.03 16.16 56.69
CA THR A 126 6.19 17.13 56.61
C THR A 126 7.43 16.88 57.50
N PRO A 127 8.64 17.48 57.27
CA PRO A 127 8.95 18.77 56.61
C PRO A 127 10.16 18.80 55.64
N ALA A 128 10.42 20.02 55.15
CA ALA A 128 11.41 20.46 54.18
C ALA A 128 12.87 20.53 54.68
N ARG A 129 13.78 20.61 53.69
CA ARG A 129 15.02 21.42 53.60
C ARG A 129 16.35 20.85 54.12
N ALA A 130 17.24 20.57 53.17
CA ALA A 130 18.65 21.03 53.01
C ALA A 130 19.15 20.35 51.72
N GLU A 131 19.48 21.06 50.64
CA GLU A 131 20.61 21.97 50.46
C GLU A 131 20.24 23.15 49.54
#